data_AF-W6ZI83-F1
#
_entry.id   AF-W6ZI83-F1
#
_cell.length_a   1.000
_cell.length_b   1.000
_cell.length_c   1.000
_cell.angle_alpha   90.00
_cell.angle_beta   90.00
_cell.angle_gamma   90.00
#
_symmetry.space_group_name_H-M   'P 1'
#
loop_
_entity.id
_entity.type
_entity.pdbx_description
1 polymer ?
#
loop_
_entity_poly.entity_id
_entity_poly.type
_entity_poly.pdbx_seq_one_letter_code
_entity_poly.pdbx_strand_id
1 'polypeptide(L)'
;MSQTVTFLTTFAPLPPSTPSSHAHIISDFAHGTSTPHLQDAIVTLLYNISPSTLSTFLDRDIKEFRLVQTRRRGRDAGEELVVMKRGCKVIVGLANHSPDLFDTLEFDNLVRLEIDAEGAWKVMYASYRDYFRISWDDVWDGITVNRGWDDLSVRAWVEDPREESRRRLERLADELMRVVLRGRMWEEIGFASTLVTG
;
A
#
# COMPACT_ATOMS: atom_id res chain seq x y z
N MET A 1 -0.65 6.62 25.60
CA MET A 1 0.82 6.56 25.57
C MET A 1 1.24 6.69 24.12
N SER A 2 1.88 7.79 23.73
CA SER A 2 2.35 7.98 22.34
C SER A 2 3.45 6.96 22.06
N GLN A 3 3.23 6.16 21.02
CA GLN A 3 4.24 5.30 20.40
C GLN A 3 5.00 6.11 19.37
N THR A 4 6.23 5.70 19.13
CA THR A 4 7.25 6.68 18.89
C THR A 4 8.05 6.29 17.61
N VAL A 5 8.27 7.14 16.59
CA VAL A 5 8.99 6.80 15.30
C VAL A 5 10.30 7.57 15.00
N THR A 6 11.43 6.87 14.76
CA THR A 6 12.71 7.43 14.24
C THR A 6 12.83 7.17 12.74
N PHE A 7 13.37 8.09 11.94
CA PHE A 7 13.57 7.92 10.50
C PHE A 7 15.04 7.66 10.11
N LEU A 8 15.25 6.92 9.03
CA LEU A 8 16.56 6.64 8.44
C LEU A 8 17.07 7.88 7.69
N THR A 9 18.33 8.23 7.92
CA THR A 9 18.94 9.44 7.34
C THR A 9 19.88 9.16 6.16
N THR A 10 20.19 7.90 5.89
CA THR A 10 21.27 7.49 5.00
C THR A 10 20.81 7.15 3.58
N PHE A 11 19.50 7.07 3.32
CA PHE A 11 18.96 6.79 1.99
C PHE A 11 18.68 8.10 1.25
N ALA A 12 19.66 8.57 0.48
CA ALA A 12 19.64 9.89 -0.16
C ALA A 12 18.36 10.24 -0.96
N PRO A 13 17.68 9.30 -1.65
CA PRO A 13 16.43 9.60 -2.35
C PRO A 13 15.26 10.01 -1.44
N LEU A 14 15.27 9.64 -0.16
CA LEU A 14 14.22 9.97 0.82
C LEU A 14 14.84 10.61 2.08
N PRO A 15 15.28 11.87 2.00
CA PRO A 15 15.88 12.54 3.14
C PRO A 15 14.82 12.81 4.23
N PRO A 16 15.17 12.68 5.52
CA PRO A 16 14.23 12.84 6.64
C PRO A 16 13.78 14.30 6.86
N SER A 17 14.39 15.26 6.18
CA SER A 17 14.09 16.69 6.30
C SER A 17 12.95 17.15 5.41
N THR A 18 12.37 16.27 4.58
CA THR A 18 11.21 16.60 3.75
C THR A 18 9.94 16.76 4.60
N PRO A 19 8.93 17.49 4.09
CA PRO A 19 7.63 17.62 4.76
C PRO A 19 6.99 16.27 5.11
N SER A 20 6.09 16.23 6.10
CA SER A 20 5.39 15.01 6.54
C SER A 20 4.49 14.37 5.47
N SER A 21 4.19 15.10 4.40
CA SER A 21 3.48 14.58 3.22
C SER A 21 4.36 13.70 2.34
N HIS A 22 5.68 13.77 2.48
CA HIS A 22 6.63 12.91 1.78
C HIS A 22 6.79 11.58 2.51
N ALA A 23 7.30 10.58 1.82
CA ALA A 23 7.57 9.28 2.43
C ALA A 23 8.92 9.29 3.16
N HIS A 24 8.95 8.71 4.36
CA HIS A 24 10.15 8.54 5.17
C HIS A 24 10.35 7.08 5.57
N ILE A 25 11.59 6.61 5.55
CA ILE A 25 11.92 5.25 6.00
C ILE A 25 12.01 5.25 7.52
N ILE A 26 11.21 4.43 8.17
CA ILE A 26 11.19 4.25 9.63
C ILE A 26 12.35 3.34 10.04
N SER A 27 13.22 3.83 10.93
CA SER A 27 14.32 3.06 11.52
C SER A 27 13.94 2.41 12.86
N ASP A 28 13.02 3.01 13.62
CA ASP A 28 12.48 2.44 14.85
C ASP A 28 11.04 2.90 15.06
N PHE A 29 10.11 1.96 15.19
CA PHE A 29 8.68 2.20 15.41
C PHE A 29 8.31 2.33 16.91
N ALA A 30 9.28 2.17 17.83
CA ALA A 30 9.06 2.23 19.27
C ALA A 30 9.48 3.57 19.95
N HIS A 31 10.40 4.38 19.39
CA HIS A 31 11.09 5.50 20.10
C HIS A 31 11.10 7.00 19.57
N GLY A 32 10.45 7.47 18.48
CA GLY A 32 10.33 8.95 18.10
C GLY A 32 8.93 9.71 18.06
N THR A 33 8.80 10.98 17.70
CA THR A 33 7.61 11.79 18.09
C THR A 33 6.44 11.91 17.09
N SER A 34 6.49 11.25 15.94
CA SER A 34 5.52 11.38 14.84
C SER A 34 4.63 10.14 14.65
N THR A 35 3.37 10.36 14.25
CA THR A 35 2.49 9.32 13.73
C THR A 35 2.88 9.00 12.29
N PRO A 36 3.32 7.77 11.98
CA PRO A 36 3.70 7.42 10.61
C PRO A 36 2.47 7.33 9.73
N HIS A 37 2.67 7.60 8.46
CA HIS A 37 1.63 7.49 7.44
C HIS A 37 1.82 6.23 6.59
N LEU A 38 0.84 5.94 5.73
CA LEU A 38 0.89 4.76 4.88
C LEU A 38 2.09 4.78 3.91
N GLN A 39 2.46 5.95 3.37
CA GLN A 39 3.63 6.07 2.52
C GLN A 39 4.94 5.69 3.24
N ASP A 40 5.07 6.03 4.52
CA ASP A 40 6.22 5.67 5.34
C ASP A 40 6.30 4.15 5.51
N ALA A 41 5.15 3.51 5.77
CA ALA A 41 5.06 2.07 5.87
C ALA A 41 5.45 1.35 4.55
N ILE A 42 5.00 1.87 3.41
CA ILE A 42 5.36 1.32 2.09
C ILE A 42 6.87 1.41 1.87
N VAL A 43 7.48 2.60 2.01
CA VAL A 43 8.92 2.74 1.72
C VAL A 43 9.78 2.01 2.74
N THR A 44 9.35 1.91 3.99
CA THR A 44 9.99 1.12 5.03
C THR A 44 9.94 -0.37 4.71
N LEU A 45 8.78 -0.89 4.29
CA LEU A 45 8.64 -2.28 3.85
C LEU A 45 9.60 -2.58 2.70
N LEU A 46 9.57 -1.77 1.65
CA LEU A 46 10.40 -1.96 0.46
C LEU A 46 11.89 -1.90 0.79
N TYR A 47 12.30 -1.00 1.68
CA TYR A 47 13.69 -0.90 2.15
C TYR A 47 14.11 -2.15 2.93
N ASN A 48 13.23 -2.66 3.81
CA ASN A 48 13.50 -3.84 4.62
C ASN A 48 13.58 -5.13 3.81
N ILE A 49 12.90 -5.20 2.66
CA ILE A 49 13.10 -6.24 1.65
C ILE A 49 14.52 -6.08 1.08
N SER A 50 14.78 -4.95 0.41
CA SER A 50 16.13 -4.55 0.07
C SER A 50 16.20 -3.06 -0.32
N PRO A 51 17.32 -2.37 -0.07
CA PRO A 51 17.52 -1.01 -0.58
C PRO A 51 17.35 -0.91 -2.11
N SER A 52 17.73 -1.95 -2.86
CA SER A 52 17.54 -2.03 -4.31
C SER A 52 16.07 -2.11 -4.72
N THR A 53 15.22 -2.81 -3.95
CA THR A 53 13.77 -2.89 -4.19
C THR A 53 13.15 -1.50 -4.07
N LEU A 54 13.49 -0.75 -3.02
CA LEU A 54 13.02 0.63 -2.85
C LEU A 54 13.56 1.55 -3.95
N SER A 55 14.85 1.47 -4.31
CA SER A 55 15.42 2.27 -5.40
C SER A 55 14.67 2.03 -6.72
N THR A 56 14.37 0.76 -7.03
CA THR A 56 13.61 0.38 -8.23
C THR A 56 12.18 0.93 -8.19
N PHE A 57 11.53 0.90 -7.02
CA PHE A 57 10.20 1.48 -6.85
C PHE A 57 10.20 3.00 -7.10
N LEU A 58 11.21 3.71 -6.57
CA LEU A 58 11.32 5.16 -6.69
C LEU A 58 11.81 5.65 -8.07
N ASP A 59 12.38 4.74 -8.87
CA ASP A 59 12.85 5.05 -10.22
C ASP A 59 11.69 5.55 -11.09
N ARG A 60 11.95 6.65 -11.83
CA ARG A 60 11.00 7.28 -12.74
C ARG A 60 10.95 6.57 -14.10
N ASP A 61 12.01 5.86 -14.46
CA ASP A 61 12.11 5.14 -15.74
C ASP A 61 11.39 3.78 -15.69
N ILE A 62 11.09 3.29 -14.48
CA ILE A 62 10.29 2.08 -14.27
C ILE A 62 8.82 2.39 -14.58
N LYS A 63 8.34 1.83 -15.72
CA LYS A 63 6.95 1.94 -16.17
C LYS A 63 5.97 1.33 -15.16
N GLU A 64 6.33 0.15 -14.65
CA GLU A 64 5.53 -0.61 -13.71
C GLU A 64 6.42 -1.33 -12.70
N PHE A 65 6.02 -1.22 -11.44
CA PHE A 65 6.52 -2.00 -10.33
C PHE A 65 5.36 -2.76 -9.70
N ARG A 66 5.56 -4.05 -9.40
CA ARG A 66 4.64 -4.83 -8.58
C ARG A 66 5.43 -5.73 -7.63
N LEU A 67 5.04 -5.69 -6.37
CA LEU A 67 5.45 -6.60 -5.30
C LEU A 67 4.20 -7.27 -4.73
N VAL A 68 4.26 -8.57 -4.53
CA VAL A 68 3.19 -9.35 -3.86
C VAL A 68 3.87 -10.19 -2.79
N GLN A 69 3.50 -10.07 -1.50
CA GLN A 69 4.06 -10.88 -0.42
C GLN A 69 2.96 -11.70 0.25
N THR A 70 3.09 -13.02 0.25
CA THR A 70 2.10 -13.91 0.88
C THR A 70 2.45 -14.18 2.34
N ARG A 71 1.48 -14.01 3.25
CA ARG A 71 1.61 -14.40 4.66
C ARG A 71 1.60 -15.93 4.76
N ARG A 72 2.62 -16.51 5.38
CA ARG A 72 2.77 -17.99 5.45
C ARG A 72 2.24 -18.64 6.71
N ARG A 73 2.13 -17.88 7.79
CA ARG A 73 1.84 -18.40 9.13
C ARG A 73 0.84 -17.51 9.84
N GLY A 74 0.15 -18.09 10.81
CA GLY A 74 -0.87 -17.40 11.60
C GLY A 74 -2.27 -17.61 11.04
N ARG A 75 -3.22 -16.84 11.58
CA ARG A 75 -4.64 -16.93 11.23
C ARG A 75 -4.90 -16.55 9.78
N ASP A 76 -4.13 -15.61 9.24
CA ASP A 76 -4.34 -15.04 7.90
C ASP A 76 -3.30 -15.58 6.90
N ALA A 77 -2.89 -16.84 7.08
CA ALA A 77 -2.01 -17.50 6.12
C ALA A 77 -2.70 -17.63 4.75
N GLY A 78 -2.00 -17.28 3.67
CA GLY A 78 -2.53 -17.20 2.32
C GLY A 78 -2.92 -15.78 1.89
N GLU A 79 -3.07 -14.83 2.83
CA GLU A 79 -3.29 -13.41 2.50
C GLU A 79 -2.06 -12.83 1.79
N GLU A 80 -2.27 -12.01 0.77
CA GLU A 80 -1.23 -11.36 -0.01
C GLU A 80 -1.20 -9.84 0.22
N LEU A 81 -0.05 -9.32 0.66
CA LEU A 81 0.23 -7.89 0.62
C LEU A 81 0.71 -7.50 -0.77
N VAL A 82 -0.07 -6.67 -1.45
CA VAL A 82 0.20 -6.18 -2.80
C VAL A 82 0.66 -4.73 -2.73
N VAL A 83 1.77 -4.40 -3.41
CA VAL A 83 2.23 -3.02 -3.67
C VAL A 83 2.48 -2.88 -5.16
N MET A 84 1.76 -1.99 -5.82
CA MET A 84 1.91 -1.69 -7.25
C MET A 84 2.18 -0.21 -7.47
N LYS A 85 2.95 0.12 -8.50
CA LYS A 85 3.16 1.49 -8.96
C LYS A 85 3.24 1.53 -10.49
N ARG A 86 2.53 2.50 -11.09
CA ARG A 86 2.70 2.90 -12.50
C ARG A 86 2.71 4.43 -12.56
N GLY A 87 3.79 5.00 -13.08
CA GLY A 87 4.01 6.45 -13.05
C GLY A 87 4.00 7.01 -11.62
N CYS A 88 3.16 8.02 -11.38
CA CYS A 88 2.98 8.66 -10.08
C CYS A 88 1.91 8.01 -9.18
N LYS A 89 1.26 6.95 -9.64
CA LYS A 89 0.17 6.28 -8.90
C LYS A 89 0.69 5.05 -8.20
N VAL A 90 0.17 4.80 -7.00
CA VAL A 90 0.53 3.66 -6.17
C VAL A 90 -0.75 2.98 -5.68
N ILE A 91 -0.77 1.65 -5.69
CA ILE A 91 -1.81 0.84 -5.06
C ILE A 91 -1.14 -0.01 -3.99
N VAL A 92 -1.74 -0.07 -2.80
CA VAL A 92 -1.36 -1.02 -1.76
C VAL A 92 -2.60 -1.68 -1.21
N GLY A 93 -2.55 -2.97 -0.93
CA GLY A 93 -3.69 -3.67 -0.35
C GLY A 93 -3.40 -5.08 0.13
N LEU A 94 -4.35 -5.63 0.89
CA LEU A 94 -4.34 -7.00 1.38
C LEU A 94 -5.37 -7.79 0.57
N ALA A 95 -4.90 -8.71 -0.25
CA ALA A 95 -5.72 -9.51 -1.14
C ALA A 95 -5.85 -10.94 -0.61
N ASN A 96 -7.04 -11.50 -0.75
CA ASN A 96 -7.33 -12.90 -0.57
C ASN A 96 -7.96 -13.45 -1.84
N HIS A 97 -7.57 -14.65 -2.24
CA HIS A 97 -8.26 -15.35 -3.32
C HIS A 97 -9.62 -15.86 -2.83
N SER A 98 -10.69 -15.44 -3.50
CA SER A 98 -12.06 -15.88 -3.21
C SER A 98 -12.65 -16.60 -4.44
N PRO A 99 -12.39 -17.92 -4.58
CA PRO A 99 -12.85 -18.68 -5.74
C PRO A 99 -14.36 -18.96 -5.73
N ASP A 100 -15.01 -18.85 -4.56
CA ASP A 100 -16.37 -19.34 -4.34
C ASP A 100 -17.44 -18.63 -5.18
N LEU A 101 -17.18 -17.40 -5.65
CA LEU A 101 -18.07 -16.62 -6.51
C LEU A 101 -17.26 -15.78 -7.50
N PHE A 102 -17.02 -16.31 -8.71
CA PHE A 102 -16.48 -15.60 -9.89
C PHE A 102 -14.96 -15.46 -10.04
N ASP A 103 -14.13 -16.29 -9.39
CA ASP A 103 -12.66 -16.15 -9.42
C ASP A 103 -12.27 -14.69 -9.15
N THR A 104 -12.44 -14.24 -7.91
CA THR A 104 -12.21 -12.84 -7.53
C THR A 104 -11.06 -12.71 -6.55
N LEU A 105 -10.44 -11.54 -6.55
CA LEU A 105 -9.59 -11.05 -5.49
C LEU A 105 -10.45 -10.22 -4.54
N GLU A 106 -10.57 -10.65 -3.30
CA GLU A 106 -11.14 -9.85 -2.21
C GLU A 106 -10.03 -9.03 -1.59
N PHE A 107 -10.16 -7.71 -1.61
CA PHE A 107 -9.28 -6.83 -0.89
C PHE A 107 -9.91 -6.45 0.44
N ASP A 108 -9.35 -6.97 1.53
CA ASP A 108 -9.75 -6.58 2.87
C ASP A 108 -9.48 -5.09 3.06
N ASN A 109 -8.32 -4.60 2.64
CA ASN A 109 -8.04 -3.17 2.53
C ASN A 109 -7.35 -2.90 1.19
N LEU A 110 -7.78 -1.89 0.46
CA LEU A 110 -7.07 -1.37 -0.72
C LEU A 110 -7.01 0.15 -0.64
N VAL A 111 -5.82 0.71 -0.86
CA VAL A 111 -5.59 2.15 -0.85
C VAL A 111 -4.86 2.53 -2.13
N ARG A 112 -5.33 3.62 -2.76
CA ARG A 112 -4.68 4.24 -3.92
C ARG A 112 -4.09 5.58 -3.50
N LEU A 113 -2.84 5.79 -3.87
CA LEU A 113 -2.10 7.02 -3.61
C LEU A 113 -1.60 7.62 -4.91
N GLU A 114 -1.40 8.93 -4.89
CA GLU A 114 -0.74 9.69 -5.94
C GLU A 114 0.44 10.47 -5.36
N ILE A 115 1.53 10.51 -6.11
CA ILE A 115 2.76 11.23 -5.80
C ILE A 115 2.82 12.46 -6.69
N ASP A 116 2.85 13.66 -6.11
CA ASP A 116 2.97 14.89 -6.89
C ASP A 116 4.39 15.14 -7.42
N ALA A 117 4.57 16.22 -8.16
CA ALA A 117 5.86 16.57 -8.77
C ALA A 117 6.95 16.87 -7.71
N GLU A 118 6.52 17.35 -6.54
CA GLU A 118 7.34 17.66 -5.38
C GLU A 118 7.70 16.40 -4.58
N GLY A 119 7.01 15.28 -4.81
CA GLY A 119 7.22 14.00 -4.14
C GLY A 119 6.34 13.78 -2.89
N ALA A 120 5.35 14.65 -2.66
CA ALA A 120 4.37 14.48 -1.62
C ALA A 120 3.29 13.47 -2.06
N TRP A 121 2.84 12.66 -1.10
CA TRP A 121 1.89 11.59 -1.30
C TRP A 121 0.51 12.01 -0.82
N LYS A 122 -0.50 11.64 -1.60
CA LYS A 122 -1.90 11.89 -1.27
C LYS A 122 -2.70 10.61 -1.45
N VAL A 123 -3.48 10.26 -0.43
CA VAL A 123 -4.45 9.17 -0.54
C VAL A 123 -5.64 9.66 -1.37
N MET A 124 -5.92 8.94 -2.46
CA MET A 124 -6.96 9.30 -3.44
C MET A 124 -8.22 8.46 -3.25
N TYR A 125 -8.05 7.20 -2.86
CA TYR A 125 -9.13 6.25 -2.68
C TYR A 125 -8.75 5.22 -1.62
N ALA A 126 -9.73 4.77 -0.86
CA ALA A 126 -9.59 3.62 0.01
C ALA A 126 -10.86 2.78 0.03
N SER A 127 -10.70 1.47 0.14
CA SER A 127 -11.81 0.54 0.32
C SER A 127 -11.50 -0.59 1.30
N TYR A 128 -12.58 -1.17 1.81
CA TYR A 128 -12.59 -2.37 2.65
C TYR A 128 -13.57 -3.39 2.09
N ARG A 129 -13.13 -4.65 2.02
CA ARG A 129 -13.87 -5.79 1.43
C ARG A 129 -14.41 -5.51 0.03
N ASP A 130 -13.53 -5.00 -0.84
CA ASP A 130 -13.86 -4.75 -2.23
C ASP A 130 -13.39 -5.92 -3.10
N TYR A 131 -14.10 -6.19 -4.19
CA TYR A 131 -13.89 -7.37 -5.01
C TYR A 131 -13.45 -6.97 -6.42
N PHE A 132 -12.42 -7.62 -6.92
CA PHE A 132 -11.87 -7.41 -8.26
C PHE A 132 -11.78 -8.75 -8.97
N ARG A 133 -11.69 -8.71 -10.31
CA ARG A 133 -11.30 -9.89 -11.09
C ARG A 133 -9.85 -10.25 -10.79
N ILE A 134 -9.41 -11.48 -11.07
CA ILE A 134 -8.02 -11.92 -10.80
C ILE A 134 -6.95 -11.17 -11.60
N SER A 135 -7.35 -10.34 -12.56
CA SER A 135 -6.44 -9.56 -13.38
C SER A 135 -5.88 -8.37 -12.61
N TRP A 136 -4.55 -8.28 -12.53
CA TRP A 136 -3.87 -7.12 -11.95
C TRP A 136 -4.11 -5.83 -12.73
N ASP A 137 -4.40 -5.92 -14.03
CA ASP A 137 -4.82 -4.77 -14.83
C ASP A 137 -6.22 -4.31 -14.42
N ASP A 138 -7.14 -5.24 -14.13
CA ASP A 138 -8.49 -4.89 -13.64
C ASP A 138 -8.41 -4.27 -12.24
N VAL A 139 -7.56 -4.81 -11.36
CA VAL A 139 -7.24 -4.18 -10.06
C VAL A 139 -6.68 -2.79 -10.27
N TRP A 140 -5.74 -2.61 -11.21
CA TRP A 140 -5.15 -1.31 -11.51
C TRP A 140 -6.19 -0.30 -12.01
N ASP A 141 -7.04 -0.69 -12.93
CA ASP A 141 -8.06 0.16 -13.54
C ASP A 141 -9.26 0.41 -12.63
N GLY A 142 -9.35 -0.30 -11.50
CA GLY A 142 -10.44 -0.13 -10.53
C GLY A 142 -11.73 -0.82 -10.95
N ILE A 143 -11.63 -1.86 -11.77
CA ILE A 143 -12.77 -2.62 -12.28
C ILE A 143 -13.21 -3.61 -11.21
N THR A 144 -14.18 -3.19 -10.40
CA THR A 144 -14.74 -4.02 -9.32
C THR A 144 -15.82 -4.98 -9.81
N VAL A 145 -16.03 -6.04 -9.05
CA VAL A 145 -17.07 -7.05 -9.26
C VAL A 145 -18.12 -6.88 -8.17
N ASN A 146 -19.38 -6.70 -8.56
CA ASN A 146 -20.48 -6.74 -7.61
C ASN A 146 -20.87 -8.21 -7.37
N ARG A 147 -20.71 -8.68 -6.13
CA ARG A 147 -21.06 -10.06 -5.74
C ARG A 147 -22.54 -10.25 -5.37
N GLY A 148 -23.31 -9.17 -5.37
CA GLY A 148 -24.74 -9.16 -5.10
C GLY A 148 -25.03 -8.85 -3.64
N TRP A 149 -25.73 -9.76 -2.97
CA TRP A 149 -26.28 -9.52 -1.63
C TRP A 149 -25.23 -9.56 -0.49
N ASP A 150 -24.04 -10.08 -0.76
CA ASP A 150 -22.88 -10.14 0.15
C ASP A 150 -21.89 -8.97 -0.06
N ASP A 151 -22.16 -8.07 -1.01
CA ASP A 151 -21.31 -6.90 -1.30
C ASP A 151 -21.48 -5.83 -0.20
N LEU A 152 -20.68 -5.98 0.86
CA LEU A 152 -20.56 -5.05 1.97
C LEU A 152 -19.35 -4.10 1.79
N SER A 153 -18.93 -3.87 0.54
CA SER A 153 -17.80 -3.01 0.21
C SER A 153 -17.98 -1.63 0.82
N VAL A 154 -16.99 -1.19 1.58
CA VAL A 154 -16.89 0.19 2.06
C VAL A 154 -15.89 0.91 1.16
N ARG A 155 -16.27 2.06 0.60
CA ARG A 155 -15.42 2.85 -0.31
C ARG A 155 -15.41 4.32 0.10
N ALA A 156 -14.28 4.99 -0.13
CA ALA A 156 -14.08 6.41 0.08
C ALA A 156 -13.16 7.01 -0.99
N TRP A 157 -13.40 8.27 -1.36
CA TRP A 157 -12.69 8.99 -2.41
C TRP A 157 -12.32 10.38 -1.91
N VAL A 158 -11.19 10.90 -2.37
CA VAL A 158 -10.72 12.23 -1.95
C VAL A 158 -11.54 13.37 -2.54
N GLU A 159 -12.15 13.15 -3.71
CA GLU A 159 -13.02 14.11 -4.40
C GLU A 159 -14.40 14.23 -3.75
N ASP A 160 -14.78 13.26 -2.92
CA ASP A 160 -16.05 13.31 -2.19
C ASP A 160 -16.01 14.46 -1.16
N PRO A 161 -16.88 15.47 -1.28
CA PRO A 161 -16.84 16.65 -0.41
C PRO A 161 -17.27 16.33 1.03
N ARG A 162 -17.87 15.17 1.29
CA ARG A 162 -18.36 14.78 2.62
C ARG A 162 -17.20 14.53 3.56
N GLU A 163 -17.23 15.18 4.73
CA GLU A 163 -16.23 15.00 5.78
C GLU A 163 -16.10 13.52 6.22
N GLU A 164 -17.22 12.79 6.24
CA GLU A 164 -17.23 11.37 6.54
C GLU A 164 -16.35 10.56 5.57
N SER A 165 -16.35 10.90 4.29
CA SER A 165 -15.55 10.22 3.27
C SER A 165 -14.06 10.44 3.51
N ARG A 166 -13.66 11.68 3.87
CA ARG A 166 -12.27 12.00 4.24
C ARG A 166 -11.81 11.23 5.47
N ARG A 167 -12.61 11.25 6.55
CA ARG A 167 -12.31 10.50 7.79
C ARG A 167 -12.23 8.99 7.53
N ARG A 168 -13.05 8.46 6.65
CA ARG A 168 -13.04 7.05 6.25
C ARG A 168 -11.78 6.70 5.46
N LEU A 169 -11.39 7.57 4.53
CA LEU A 169 -10.17 7.42 3.74
C LEU A 169 -8.92 7.40 4.62
N GLU A 170 -8.81 8.33 5.58
CA GLU A 170 -7.73 8.34 6.57
C GLU A 170 -7.74 7.07 7.44
N ARG A 171 -8.91 6.66 7.94
CA ARG A 171 -9.03 5.46 8.78
C ARG A 171 -8.56 4.20 8.06
N LEU A 172 -9.01 3.98 6.83
CA LEU A 172 -8.65 2.79 6.05
C LEU A 172 -7.16 2.79 5.70
N ALA A 173 -6.59 3.96 5.38
CA ALA A 173 -5.15 4.10 5.17
C ALA A 173 -4.34 3.81 6.44
N ASP A 174 -4.79 4.28 7.60
CA ASP A 174 -4.17 4.02 8.90
C ASP A 174 -4.23 2.55 9.30
N GLU A 175 -5.35 1.89 9.04
CA GLU A 175 -5.51 0.45 9.29
C GLU A 175 -4.52 -0.37 8.45
N LEU A 176 -4.45 -0.07 7.15
CA LEU A 176 -3.49 -0.73 6.25
C LEU A 176 -2.04 -0.43 6.65
N MET A 177 -1.72 0.82 7.01
CA MET A 177 -0.40 1.23 7.49
C MET A 177 0.04 0.38 8.69
N ARG A 178 -0.85 0.19 9.67
CA ARG A 178 -0.56 -0.64 10.85
C ARG A 178 -0.31 -2.09 10.49
N VAL A 179 -1.05 -2.65 9.53
CA VAL A 179 -0.84 -4.04 9.09
C VAL A 179 0.51 -4.19 8.39
N VAL A 180 0.85 -3.27 7.48
CA VAL A 180 2.15 -3.26 6.79
C VAL A 180 3.31 -3.21 7.79
N LEU A 181 3.26 -2.30 8.77
CA LEU A 181 4.33 -2.15 9.77
C LEU A 181 4.41 -3.30 10.78
N ARG A 182 3.28 -3.90 11.16
CA ARG A 182 3.25 -5.04 12.08
C ARG A 182 3.67 -6.36 11.43
N GLY A 183 3.72 -6.40 10.10
CA GLY A 183 3.96 -7.57 9.28
C GLY A 183 5.36 -8.18 9.37
N ARG A 184 5.86 -8.49 10.58
CA ARG A 184 7.10 -9.25 10.80
C ARG A 184 7.06 -10.70 10.26
N MET A 185 6.04 -11.06 9.46
CA MET A 185 5.78 -12.39 8.92
C MET A 185 5.59 -12.42 7.39
N TRP A 186 5.83 -11.30 6.69
CA TRP A 186 5.92 -11.31 5.23
C TRP A 186 7.29 -11.90 4.84
N GLU A 187 7.34 -13.15 4.39
CA GLU A 187 8.57 -13.76 3.88
C GLU A 187 8.71 -13.47 2.37
N GLU A 188 9.94 -13.22 1.90
CA GLU A 188 10.29 -13.01 0.49
C GLU A 188 10.07 -14.28 -0.36
N ILE A 189 8.83 -14.62 -0.70
CA ILE A 189 8.54 -15.28 -1.98
C ILE A 189 7.56 -14.41 -2.77
N GLY A 190 7.87 -13.12 -2.81
CA GLY A 190 7.19 -12.17 -3.65
C GLY A 190 8.01 -11.85 -4.86
N PHE A 191 7.53 -12.23 -6.04
CA PHE A 191 8.16 -11.78 -7.27
C PHE A 191 7.97 -10.27 -7.38
N ALA A 192 9.06 -9.51 -7.19
CA ALA A 192 9.13 -8.16 -7.70
C ALA A 192 9.29 -8.26 -9.22
N SER A 193 8.19 -8.10 -9.96
CA SER A 193 8.27 -8.05 -11.43
C SER A 193 8.44 -6.60 -11.85
N THR A 194 9.57 -6.29 -12.47
CA THR A 194 9.78 -5.04 -13.21
C THR A 194 9.66 -5.31 -14.70
N LEU A 195 8.79 -4.56 -15.38
CA LEU A 195 8.76 -4.56 -16.83
C LEU A 195 9.64 -3.42 -17.34
N VAL A 196 10.90 -3.76 -17.64
CA VAL A 196 11.82 -2.88 -18.39
C VAL A 196 11.75 -3.32 -19.85
N THR A 197 11.33 -2.42 -20.74
CA THR A 197 11.44 -2.64 -22.19
C THR A 197 12.04 -1.39 -22.82
N GLY A 198 13.13 -1.61 -23.56
CA GLY A 198 13.86 -0.60 -24.33
C GLY A 198 13.18 -0.20 -25.62
#